data_AF-M9RBE5-F1
#
_entry.id   AF-M9RBE5-F1
#
_cell.length_a   1.000
_cell.length_b   1.000
_cell.length_c   1.000
_cell.angle_alpha   90.00
_cell.angle_beta   90.00
_cell.angle_gamma   90.00
#
_symmetry.space_group_name_H-M   'P 1'
#
loop_
_entity.id
_entity.type
_entity.pdbx_description
1 polymer ?
#
loop_
_entity_poly.entity_id
_entity_poly.type
_entity_poly.pdbx_seq_one_letter_code
_entity_poly.pdbx_strand_id
1 'polypeptide(L)'
;MDADISKLPKYVFRRANGSYRYKRNVPAALREVIPKATIYRQLGTTYDEAIRRLPVIHAEIEALFDLERKTPNSRRAVNIVRERLGEWHAGVFAEGVVEPEWDVTDDFRELAEDLRNTAPKEVVQQIGSARVTPEPMTLHKVLSDYYAYKCEDGVNDLPLKTRIERIKKDLVIALGKNRVEWTPLADINRADANAYRDYLLHRLAPNSVLRTIGVVKAAINHVIIENDLDQRNVFQGIKIKGTGASKDDRLSMSDSQMAMLLPAYESNPLAQALFVTLADTGARLAEIVGLEARDLDLDSCWALLHKSG
;
A
#
# COMPACT_ATOMS: atom_id res chain seq x y z
N MET A 1 -3.64 -26.52 -36.75
CA MET A 1 -3.09 -25.53 -37.69
C MET A 1 -3.42 -24.18 -37.10
N ASP A 2 -2.47 -23.54 -36.43
CA ASP A 2 -2.70 -22.21 -35.85
C ASP A 2 -2.73 -21.20 -37.00
N ALA A 3 -3.89 -20.56 -37.18
CA ALA A 3 -4.10 -19.48 -38.13
C ALA A 3 -3.06 -18.37 -37.95
N ASP A 4 -2.86 -17.56 -38.98
CA ASP A 4 -1.89 -16.46 -39.04
C ASP A 4 -2.24 -15.36 -38.02
N ILE A 5 -1.82 -15.55 -36.76
CA ILE A 5 -2.03 -14.60 -35.67
C ILE A 5 -1.06 -13.44 -35.88
N SER A 6 -1.53 -12.36 -36.49
CA SER A 6 -0.67 -11.22 -36.86
C SER A 6 -0.14 -10.41 -35.66
N LYS A 7 -0.69 -10.62 -34.45
CA LYS A 7 -0.22 -9.93 -33.23
C LYS A 7 -0.36 -10.77 -31.97
N LEU A 8 0.77 -11.18 -31.40
CA LEU A 8 0.82 -11.87 -30.11
C LEU A 8 0.59 -10.89 -28.94
N PRO A 9 0.03 -11.37 -27.81
CA PRO A 9 -0.10 -10.56 -26.61
C PRO A 9 1.25 -10.07 -26.07
N LYS A 10 1.20 -9.04 -25.23
CA LYS A 10 2.40 -8.47 -24.60
C LYS A 10 3.17 -9.55 -23.83
N TYR A 11 4.50 -9.51 -23.97
CA TYR A 11 5.44 -10.47 -23.37
C TYR A 11 5.38 -11.90 -23.92
N VAL A 12 4.55 -12.18 -24.94
CA VAL A 12 4.52 -13.48 -25.61
C VAL A 12 5.39 -13.44 -26.86
N PHE A 13 6.22 -14.46 -27.04
CA PHE A 13 7.11 -14.61 -28.18
C PHE A 13 7.03 -16.03 -28.72
N ARG A 14 6.88 -16.20 -30.04
CA ARG A 14 6.88 -17.51 -30.70
C ARG A 14 8.31 -17.86 -31.15
N ARG A 15 8.78 -19.05 -30.78
CA ARG A 15 10.09 -19.58 -31.20
C ARG A 15 10.03 -20.16 -32.60
N ALA A 16 11.20 -20.33 -33.23
CA ALA A 16 11.34 -20.99 -34.52
C ALA A 16 10.76 -22.42 -34.55
N ASN A 17 10.77 -23.14 -33.42
CA ASN A 17 10.17 -24.48 -33.30
C ASN A 17 8.64 -24.46 -33.09
N GLY A 18 7.98 -23.31 -33.25
CA GLY A 18 6.52 -23.16 -33.12
C GLY A 18 6.01 -22.93 -31.70
N SER A 19 6.81 -23.18 -30.66
CA SER A 19 6.40 -23.02 -29.25
C SER A 19 6.31 -21.55 -28.81
N TYR A 20 5.46 -21.27 -27.83
CA TYR A 20 5.27 -19.95 -27.24
C TYR A 20 6.06 -19.80 -25.94
N ARG A 21 6.70 -18.65 -25.77
CA ARG A 21 7.56 -18.31 -24.63
C ARG A 21 7.20 -16.94 -24.09
N TYR A 22 7.21 -16.81 -22.77
CA TYR A 22 7.16 -15.53 -22.09
C TYR A 22 8.55 -14.87 -22.14
N LYS A 23 8.60 -13.58 -22.42
CA LYS A 23 9.82 -12.76 -22.44
C LYS A 23 9.58 -11.45 -21.69
N ARG A 24 10.30 -11.24 -20.60
CA ARG A 24 10.23 -10.01 -19.81
C ARG A 24 11.62 -9.50 -19.47
N ASN A 25 11.89 -8.27 -19.87
CA ASN A 25 13.15 -7.59 -19.51
C ASN A 25 13.14 -7.26 -18.02
N VAL A 26 14.27 -7.50 -17.37
CA VAL A 26 14.49 -7.09 -15.99
C VAL A 26 14.61 -5.55 -15.94
N PRO A 27 13.82 -4.87 -15.09
CA PRO A 27 13.92 -3.43 -14.88
C PRO A 27 15.36 -3.00 -14.59
N ALA A 28 15.79 -1.85 -15.12
CA ALA A 28 17.18 -1.39 -14.99
C ALA A 28 17.68 -1.36 -13.53
N ALA A 29 16.85 -0.86 -12.62
CA ALA A 29 17.15 -0.81 -11.18
C ALA A 29 17.34 -2.19 -10.51
N LEU A 30 16.82 -3.26 -11.11
CA LEU A 30 16.95 -4.63 -10.58
C LEU A 30 18.10 -5.40 -11.21
N ARG A 31 18.84 -4.84 -12.18
CA ARG A 31 19.91 -5.57 -12.88
C ARG A 31 21.15 -5.82 -12.02
N GLU A 32 21.35 -5.02 -10.99
CA GLU A 32 22.42 -5.23 -10.00
C GLU A 32 22.16 -6.44 -9.11
N VAL A 33 20.89 -6.80 -8.91
CA VAL A 33 20.46 -7.91 -8.05
C VAL A 33 20.09 -9.15 -8.86
N ILE A 34 19.45 -8.94 -10.01
CA ILE A 34 19.06 -9.99 -10.94
C ILE A 34 20.01 -9.91 -12.14
N PRO A 35 21.05 -10.77 -12.21
CA PRO A 35 22.09 -10.68 -13.23
C PRO A 35 21.58 -10.96 -14.66
N LYS A 36 20.39 -11.58 -14.78
CA LYS A 36 19.77 -11.85 -16.08
C LYS A 36 19.13 -10.56 -16.63
N ALA A 37 19.52 -10.14 -17.84
CA ALA A 37 18.87 -9.01 -18.52
C ALA A 37 17.41 -9.28 -18.91
N THR A 38 17.04 -10.55 -19.12
CA THR A 38 15.70 -10.97 -19.55
C THR A 38 15.33 -12.31 -18.93
N ILE A 39 14.13 -12.37 -18.33
CA ILE A 39 13.54 -13.61 -17.82
C ILE A 39 12.70 -14.22 -18.92
N TYR A 40 12.88 -15.52 -19.09
CA TYR A 40 12.08 -16.31 -20.01
C TYR A 40 11.41 -17.51 -19.33
N ARG A 41 10.17 -17.81 -19.71
CA ARG A 41 9.40 -19.00 -19.27
C ARG A 41 8.64 -19.63 -20.43
N GLN A 42 8.46 -20.94 -20.41
CA GLN A 42 7.68 -21.62 -21.45
C GLN A 42 6.19 -21.41 -21.20
N LEU A 43 5.46 -21.00 -22.24
CA LEU A 43 4.01 -20.80 -22.16
C LEU A 43 3.24 -21.99 -22.73
N GLY A 44 3.80 -22.69 -23.72
CA GLY A 44 3.15 -23.87 -24.31
C GLY A 44 3.60 -24.14 -25.74
N THR A 45 3.06 -25.19 -26.35
CA THR A 45 3.28 -25.50 -27.78
C THR A 45 2.14 -25.01 -28.67
N THR A 46 0.97 -24.71 -28.11
CA THR A 46 -0.19 -24.14 -28.80
C THR A 46 -0.52 -22.73 -28.30
N TYR A 47 -1.24 -21.96 -29.11
CA TYR A 47 -1.66 -20.62 -28.72
C TYR A 47 -2.58 -20.64 -27.49
N ASP A 48 -3.54 -21.56 -27.44
CA ASP A 48 -4.51 -21.66 -26.33
C ASP A 48 -3.86 -22.04 -24.99
N GLU A 49 -2.81 -22.87 -25.02
CA GLU A 49 -2.02 -23.17 -23.82
C GLU A 49 -1.29 -21.91 -23.35
N ALA A 50 -0.73 -21.14 -24.30
CA ALA A 50 0.02 -19.94 -24.00
C ALA A 50 -0.85 -18.84 -23.38
N ILE A 51 -2.06 -18.62 -23.90
CA ILE A 51 -3.01 -17.63 -23.37
C ILE A 51 -3.49 -18.03 -21.97
N ARG A 52 -3.75 -19.32 -21.72
CA ARG A 52 -4.16 -19.80 -20.39
C ARG A 52 -3.06 -19.64 -19.33
N ARG A 53 -1.80 -19.90 -19.68
CA ARG A 53 -0.67 -19.81 -18.72
C ARG A 53 -0.12 -18.40 -18.54
N LEU A 54 -0.35 -17.50 -19.49
CA LEU A 54 0.22 -16.15 -19.47
C LEU A 54 -0.08 -15.37 -18.17
N PRO A 55 -1.34 -15.28 -17.66
CA PRO A 55 -1.63 -14.48 -16.47
C PRO A 55 -0.88 -14.97 -15.23
N VAL A 56 -0.80 -16.30 -15.05
CA VAL A 56 -0.13 -16.92 -13.90
C VAL A 56 1.37 -16.63 -13.94
N ILE A 57 2.02 -16.94 -15.08
CA ILE A 57 3.47 -16.71 -15.24
C ILE A 57 3.82 -15.22 -15.15
N HIS A 58 2.97 -14.34 -15.68
CA HIS A 58 3.19 -12.91 -15.58
C HIS A 58 3.11 -12.44 -14.13
N ALA A 59 2.08 -12.87 -13.39
CA ALA A 59 1.91 -12.53 -11.98
C ALA A 59 3.07 -13.03 -11.13
N GLU A 60 3.55 -14.26 -11.34
CA GLU A 60 4.72 -14.81 -10.64
C GLU A 60 5.99 -13.96 -10.87
N ILE A 61 6.23 -13.54 -12.11
CA ILE A 61 7.44 -12.77 -12.46
C ILE A 61 7.37 -11.34 -11.96
N GLU A 62 6.20 -10.68 -12.04
CA GLU A 62 6.04 -9.35 -11.45
C GLU A 62 6.10 -9.42 -9.92
N ALA A 63 5.56 -10.47 -9.29
CA ALA A 63 5.71 -10.71 -7.85
C ALA A 63 7.17 -10.88 -7.44
N LEU A 64 7.98 -11.59 -8.23
CA LEU A 64 9.43 -11.68 -8.00
C LEU A 64 10.11 -10.31 -8.09
N PHE A 65 9.77 -9.51 -9.10
CA PHE A 65 10.32 -8.15 -9.21
C PHE A 65 9.88 -7.26 -8.07
N ASP A 66 8.63 -7.36 -7.63
CA ASP A 66 8.12 -6.58 -6.52
C ASP A 66 8.74 -7.01 -5.20
N LEU A 67 8.98 -8.30 -4.99
CA LEU A 67 9.73 -8.79 -3.85
C LEU A 67 11.14 -8.19 -3.85
N GLU A 68 11.87 -8.28 -4.96
CA GLU A 68 13.23 -7.73 -5.04
C GLU A 68 13.29 -6.21 -4.90
N ARG A 69 12.27 -5.48 -5.39
CA ARG A 69 12.14 -4.03 -5.16
C ARG A 69 11.92 -3.70 -3.69
N LYS A 70 11.21 -4.57 -2.98
CA LYS A 70 10.87 -4.38 -1.57
C LYS A 70 11.98 -4.88 -0.64
N THR A 71 12.90 -5.73 -1.10
CA THR A 71 13.99 -6.26 -0.30
C THR A 71 15.09 -5.20 -0.13
N PRO A 72 15.27 -4.68 1.09
CA PRO A 72 16.33 -3.73 1.41
C PRO A 72 17.73 -4.24 1.13
N ASN A 73 18.70 -3.34 0.91
CA ASN A 73 20.11 -3.72 0.93
C ASN A 73 20.54 -4.26 2.29
N SER A 74 20.03 -3.71 3.40
CA SER A 74 20.30 -4.20 4.75
C SER A 74 19.81 -5.63 4.95
N ARG A 75 18.56 -5.91 4.59
CA ARG A 75 17.98 -7.26 4.67
C ARG A 75 18.65 -8.24 3.70
N ARG A 76 19.05 -7.76 2.51
CA ARG A 76 19.82 -8.56 1.55
C ARG A 76 21.19 -8.92 2.13
N ALA A 77 21.88 -7.97 2.75
CA ALA A 77 23.15 -8.22 3.43
C ALA A 77 22.99 -9.26 4.54
N VAL A 78 22.00 -9.11 5.43
CA VAL A 78 21.71 -10.08 6.51
C VAL A 78 21.41 -11.47 5.95
N ASN A 79 20.60 -11.56 4.89
CA ASN A 79 20.28 -12.85 4.27
C ASN A 79 21.50 -13.51 3.61
N ILE A 80 22.35 -12.74 2.93
CA ILE A 80 23.58 -13.26 2.32
C ILE A 80 24.55 -13.76 3.41
N VAL A 81 24.71 -13.00 4.50
CA VAL A 81 25.50 -13.43 5.66
C VAL A 81 24.93 -14.72 6.24
N ARG A 82 23.61 -14.82 6.45
CA ARG A 82 22.96 -16.06 6.92
C ARG A 82 23.27 -17.24 6.01
N GLU A 83 23.12 -17.07 4.70
CA GLU A 83 23.31 -18.15 3.72
C GLU A 83 24.77 -18.60 3.60
N ARG A 84 25.74 -17.71 3.82
CA ARG A 84 27.17 -17.98 3.58
C ARG A 84 27.97 -18.27 4.84
N LEU A 85 27.66 -17.60 5.95
CA LEU A 85 28.39 -17.70 7.22
C LEU A 85 27.56 -18.36 8.33
N GLY A 86 26.23 -18.39 8.19
CA GLY A 86 25.32 -19.06 9.11
C GLY A 86 24.49 -18.11 9.98
N GLU A 87 23.57 -18.70 10.75
CA GLU A 87 22.58 -17.93 11.55
C GLU A 87 23.24 -17.08 12.63
N TRP A 88 24.33 -17.56 13.24
CA TRP A 88 25.03 -16.85 14.29
C TRP A 88 25.64 -15.54 13.77
N HIS A 89 26.43 -15.58 12.69
CA HIS A 89 26.98 -14.39 12.04
C HIS A 89 25.89 -13.42 11.60
N ALA A 90 24.76 -13.92 11.11
CA ALA A 90 23.63 -13.08 10.71
C ALA A 90 23.01 -12.34 11.89
N GLY A 91 22.91 -12.98 13.06
CA GLY A 91 22.45 -12.35 14.29
C GLY A 91 23.36 -11.20 14.72
N VAL A 92 24.66 -11.48 14.88
CA VAL A 92 25.64 -10.46 15.30
C VAL A 92 25.71 -9.30 14.29
N PHE A 93 25.69 -9.62 13.00
CA PHE A 93 25.67 -8.62 11.93
C PHE A 93 24.42 -7.73 11.98
N ALA A 94 23.24 -8.32 12.21
CA ALA A 94 21.98 -7.59 12.29
C ALA A 94 21.89 -6.67 13.52
N GLU A 95 22.48 -7.08 14.65
CA GLU A 95 22.56 -6.28 15.87
C GLU A 95 23.53 -5.09 15.73
N GLY A 96 24.45 -5.14 14.75
CA GLY A 96 25.45 -4.10 14.51
C GLY A 96 26.52 -4.01 15.60
N VAL A 97 26.57 -5.01 16.51
CA VAL A 97 27.54 -5.12 17.59
C VAL A 97 28.70 -5.98 17.10
N VAL A 98 29.51 -5.41 16.21
CA VAL A 98 30.76 -6.05 15.78
C VAL A 98 31.90 -5.06 15.99
N GLU A 99 32.77 -5.34 16.97
CA GLU A 99 33.98 -4.54 17.14
C GLU A 99 35.00 -4.91 16.05
N PRO A 100 35.70 -3.93 15.47
CA PRO A 100 36.68 -4.16 14.41
C PRO A 100 37.78 -5.18 14.74
N GLU A 101 38.07 -5.39 16.03
CA GLU A 101 39.09 -6.32 16.50
C GLU A 101 38.65 -7.79 16.60
N TRP A 102 37.38 -8.13 16.34
CA TRP A 102 36.89 -9.51 16.46
C TRP A 102 37.19 -10.33 15.20
N ASP A 103 37.57 -11.60 15.36
CA ASP A 103 37.84 -12.54 14.25
C ASP A 103 36.65 -12.66 13.27
N VAL A 104 35.42 -12.49 13.77
CA VAL A 104 34.18 -12.49 12.98
C VAL A 104 34.17 -11.39 11.91
N THR A 105 34.90 -10.29 12.12
CA THR A 105 35.03 -9.23 11.12
C THR A 105 35.86 -9.64 9.92
N ASP A 106 36.80 -10.58 10.08
CA ASP A 106 37.57 -11.10 8.96
C ASP A 106 36.69 -11.95 8.05
N ASP A 107 35.80 -12.77 8.61
CA ASP A 107 34.81 -13.54 7.85
C ASP A 107 33.91 -12.61 7.01
N PHE A 108 33.48 -11.48 7.57
CA PHE A 108 32.68 -10.49 6.85
C PHE A 108 33.48 -9.79 5.74
N ARG A 109 34.75 -9.44 5.98
CA ARG A 109 35.62 -8.85 4.95
C ARG A 109 35.83 -9.82 3.80
N GLU A 110 36.20 -11.07 4.09
CA GLU A 110 36.39 -12.11 3.06
C GLU A 110 35.12 -12.30 2.23
N LEU A 111 33.96 -12.40 2.88
CA LEU A 111 32.68 -12.50 2.18
C LEU A 111 32.40 -11.28 1.29
N ALA A 112 32.71 -10.07 1.75
CA ALA A 112 32.54 -8.86 0.95
C ALA A 112 33.44 -8.88 -0.30
N GLU A 113 34.66 -9.37 -0.17
CA GLU A 113 35.61 -9.48 -1.28
C GLU A 113 35.12 -10.42 -2.39
N ASP A 114 34.52 -11.54 -2.01
CA ASP A 114 33.88 -12.50 -2.91
C ASP A 114 32.64 -11.91 -3.62
N LEU A 115 31.93 -11.02 -2.95
CA LEU A 115 30.69 -10.43 -3.43
C LEU A 115 30.88 -9.19 -4.31
N ARG A 116 32.10 -8.61 -4.39
CA ARG A 116 32.39 -7.34 -5.08
C ARG A 116 31.81 -7.19 -6.49
N ASN A 117 31.72 -8.30 -7.24
CA ASN A 117 31.22 -8.31 -8.62
C ASN A 117 29.87 -9.00 -8.79
N THR A 118 29.28 -9.52 -7.71
CA THR A 118 28.05 -10.34 -7.77
C THR A 118 26.89 -9.77 -6.97
N ALA A 119 27.15 -8.82 -6.07
CA ALA A 119 26.13 -8.14 -5.27
C ALA A 119 26.18 -6.61 -5.45
N PRO A 120 25.10 -5.89 -5.10
CA PRO A 120 25.10 -4.43 -5.10
C PRO A 120 26.19 -3.85 -4.21
N LYS A 121 26.80 -2.74 -4.65
CA LYS A 121 27.94 -2.10 -3.93
C LYS A 121 27.63 -1.80 -2.46
N GLU A 122 26.42 -1.30 -2.19
CA GLU A 122 25.98 -0.98 -0.83
C GLU A 122 25.94 -2.21 0.08
N VAL A 123 25.51 -3.37 -0.46
CA VAL A 123 25.46 -4.63 0.28
C VAL A 123 26.88 -5.10 0.60
N VAL A 124 27.77 -5.05 -0.39
CA VAL A 124 29.19 -5.38 -0.22
C VAL A 124 29.83 -4.48 0.83
N GLN A 125 29.55 -3.18 0.81
CA GLN A 125 30.07 -2.22 1.78
C GLN A 125 29.56 -2.47 3.20
N GLN A 126 28.26 -2.76 3.37
CA GLN A 126 27.69 -3.08 4.68
C GLN A 126 28.30 -4.35 5.26
N ILE A 127 28.41 -5.42 4.46
CA ILE A 127 29.05 -6.67 4.87
C ILE A 127 30.51 -6.41 5.23
N GLY A 128 31.30 -5.79 4.35
CA GLY A 128 32.74 -5.59 4.58
C GLY A 128 33.08 -4.67 5.76
N SER A 129 32.16 -3.76 6.11
CA SER A 129 32.29 -2.92 7.31
C SER A 129 31.69 -3.55 8.57
N ALA A 130 31.13 -4.76 8.49
CA ALA A 130 30.42 -5.45 9.55
C ALA A 130 29.31 -4.62 10.20
N ARG A 131 28.69 -3.71 9.41
CA ARG A 131 27.67 -2.77 9.89
C ARG A 131 26.46 -2.77 8.97
N VAL A 132 25.31 -3.11 9.55
CA VAL A 132 24.03 -2.92 8.88
C VAL A 132 23.59 -1.48 9.05
N THR A 133 23.52 -0.73 7.94
CA THR A 133 22.85 0.57 7.96
C THR A 133 21.34 0.34 7.84
N PRO A 134 20.53 0.71 8.86
CA PRO A 134 19.09 0.56 8.78
C PRO A 134 18.55 1.43 7.64
N GLU A 135 17.53 0.94 6.94
CA GLU A 135 16.90 1.74 5.90
C GLU A 135 16.26 2.99 6.51
N PRO A 136 16.40 4.14 5.85
CA PRO A 136 15.76 5.35 6.33
C PRO A 136 14.25 5.13 6.37
N MET A 137 13.63 5.64 7.42
CA MET A 137 12.18 5.72 7.48
C MET A 137 11.68 6.64 6.36
N THR A 138 10.78 6.19 5.49
CA THR A 138 10.24 6.98 4.36
C THR A 138 8.72 7.12 4.47
N LEU A 139 8.11 8.05 3.72
CA LEU A 139 6.63 8.20 3.70
C LEU A 139 5.93 6.91 3.26
N HIS A 140 6.52 6.17 2.31
CA HIS A 140 5.99 4.87 1.90
C HIS A 140 5.99 3.85 3.03
N LYS A 141 7.11 3.75 3.76
CA LYS A 141 7.27 2.84 4.88
C LYS A 141 6.34 3.20 6.03
N VAL A 142 6.28 4.49 6.39
CA VAL A 142 5.36 5.02 7.42
C VAL A 142 3.92 4.59 7.20
N LEU A 143 3.41 4.73 5.97
CA LEU A 143 2.03 4.37 5.65
C LEU A 143 1.79 2.87 5.65
N SER A 144 2.81 2.07 5.34
CA SER A 144 2.73 0.61 5.35
C SER A 144 2.77 0.07 6.78
N ASP A 145 3.68 0.59 7.60
CA ASP A 145 3.82 0.23 9.02
C ASP A 145 2.56 0.63 9.80
N TYR A 146 2.01 1.82 9.53
CA TYR A 146 0.75 2.24 10.16
C TYR A 146 -0.44 1.36 9.79
N TYR A 147 -0.51 0.87 8.55
CA TYR A 147 -1.53 -0.10 8.16
C TYR A 147 -1.35 -1.42 8.89
N ALA A 148 -0.12 -1.95 8.94
CA ALA A 148 0.19 -3.20 9.63
C ALA A 148 -0.21 -3.12 11.10
N TYR A 149 0.21 -2.06 11.80
CA TYR A 149 -0.17 -1.77 13.18
C TYR A 149 -1.70 -1.76 13.39
N LYS A 150 -2.46 -1.15 12.48
CA LYS A 150 -3.93 -1.11 12.57
C LYS A 150 -4.62 -2.43 12.23
N CYS A 151 -3.90 -3.40 11.69
CA CYS A 151 -4.43 -4.72 11.33
C CYS A 151 -3.96 -5.85 12.26
N GLU A 152 -3.11 -5.57 13.27
CA GLU A 152 -2.66 -6.58 14.24
C GLU A 152 -3.81 -7.20 15.05
N ASP A 153 -4.96 -6.53 15.15
CA ASP A 153 -6.19 -7.05 15.80
C ASP A 153 -6.94 -8.13 14.98
N GLY A 154 -6.32 -8.72 13.95
CA GLY A 154 -6.87 -9.85 13.19
C GLY A 154 -8.00 -9.51 12.22
N VAL A 155 -8.40 -8.23 12.12
CA VAL A 155 -9.41 -7.74 11.18
C VAL A 155 -8.72 -6.98 10.04
N ASN A 156 -8.82 -7.52 8.81
CA ASN A 156 -8.41 -6.79 7.63
C ASN A 156 -9.34 -5.58 7.41
N ASP A 157 -8.88 -4.38 7.78
CA ASP A 157 -9.59 -3.13 7.52
C ASP A 157 -9.44 -2.72 6.04
N LEU A 158 -10.28 -3.33 5.18
CA LEU A 158 -10.37 -3.03 3.75
C LEU A 158 -10.58 -1.53 3.47
N PRO A 159 -11.47 -0.82 4.19
CA PRO A 159 -11.60 0.63 4.08
C PRO A 159 -10.30 1.40 4.33
N LEU A 160 -9.57 1.09 5.42
CA LEU A 160 -8.31 1.74 5.74
C LEU A 160 -7.23 1.41 4.71
N LYS A 161 -7.14 0.14 4.27
CA LYS A 161 -6.22 -0.28 3.21
C LYS A 161 -6.42 0.55 1.94
N THR A 162 -7.67 0.64 1.49
CA THR A 162 -8.05 1.38 0.28
C THR A 162 -7.71 2.87 0.43
N ARG A 163 -7.94 3.43 1.62
CA ARG A 163 -7.62 4.82 1.92
C ARG A 163 -6.10 5.07 1.92
N ILE A 164 -5.31 4.19 2.53
CA ILE A 164 -3.85 4.29 2.56
C ILE A 164 -3.26 4.16 1.16
N GLU A 165 -3.75 3.21 0.35
CA GLU A 165 -3.31 3.05 -1.04
C GLU A 165 -3.65 4.29 -1.89
N ARG A 166 -4.82 4.91 -1.67
CA ARG A 166 -5.14 6.20 -2.31
C ARG A 166 -4.20 7.31 -1.86
N ILE A 167 -3.91 7.41 -0.55
CA ILE A 167 -2.97 8.38 0.00
C ILE A 167 -1.58 8.22 -0.62
N LYS A 168 -1.07 6.98 -0.72
CA LYS A 168 0.22 6.68 -1.36
C LYS A 168 0.25 7.18 -2.80
N LYS A 169 -0.78 6.84 -3.59
CA LYS A 169 -0.89 7.32 -4.99
C LYS A 169 -0.92 8.84 -5.08
N ASP A 170 -1.70 9.49 -4.22
CA ASP A 170 -1.81 10.95 -4.19
C ASP A 170 -0.50 11.63 -3.80
N LEU A 171 0.25 11.07 -2.83
CA LEU A 171 1.57 11.56 -2.47
C LEU A 171 2.56 11.41 -3.62
N VAL A 172 2.54 10.27 -4.33
CA VAL A 172 3.40 10.03 -5.49
C VAL A 172 3.09 11.01 -6.62
N ILE A 173 1.83 11.35 -6.85
CA ILE A 173 1.44 12.35 -7.85
C ILE A 173 1.89 13.75 -7.42
N ALA A 174 1.68 14.11 -6.15
CA ALA A 174 1.98 15.45 -5.66
C ALA A 174 3.49 15.75 -5.51
N LEU A 175 4.27 14.76 -5.06
CA LEU A 175 5.68 14.93 -4.66
C LEU A 175 6.66 14.20 -5.59
N GLY A 176 6.16 13.27 -6.40
CA GLY A 176 6.98 12.36 -7.19
C GLY A 176 7.34 11.08 -6.43
N LYS A 177 7.55 9.99 -7.18
CA LYS A 177 7.83 8.65 -6.64
C LYS A 177 9.06 8.63 -5.73
N ASN A 178 10.13 9.32 -6.12
CA ASN A 178 11.38 9.32 -5.36
C ASN A 178 11.23 9.95 -3.98
N ARG A 179 10.48 11.06 -3.87
CA ARG A 179 10.21 11.74 -2.60
C ARG A 179 9.40 10.89 -1.63
N VAL A 180 8.58 9.97 -2.13
CA VAL A 180 7.72 9.13 -1.29
C VAL A 180 8.38 7.82 -0.90
N GLU A 181 9.04 7.16 -1.85
CA GLU A 181 9.57 5.80 -1.65
C GLU A 181 10.99 5.78 -1.08
N TRP A 182 11.84 6.75 -1.43
CA TRP A 182 13.28 6.67 -1.18
C TRP A 182 13.84 7.78 -0.30
N THR A 183 13.15 8.93 -0.21
CA THR A 183 13.62 10.05 0.60
C THR A 183 13.39 9.76 2.09
N PRO A 184 14.43 9.90 2.93
CA PRO A 184 14.30 9.83 4.38
C PRO A 184 13.27 10.82 4.92
N LEU A 185 12.54 10.42 5.96
CA LEU A 185 11.48 11.22 6.58
C LEU A 185 12.02 12.56 7.11
N ALA A 186 13.28 12.58 7.55
CA ALA A 186 13.99 13.78 8.00
C ALA A 186 14.16 14.84 6.89
N ASP A 187 14.21 14.40 5.63
CA ASP A 187 14.37 15.29 4.45
C ASP A 187 13.02 15.71 3.84
N ILE A 188 11.91 15.21 4.39
CA ILE A 188 10.56 15.65 4.03
C ILE A 188 10.27 16.93 4.82
N ASN A 189 10.01 18.02 4.08
CA ASN A 189 9.89 19.34 4.67
C ASN A 189 8.46 19.89 4.59
N ARG A 190 8.28 21.10 5.12
CA ARG A 190 6.97 21.77 5.14
C ARG A 190 6.45 22.12 3.74
N ALA A 191 7.34 22.34 2.77
CA ALA A 191 6.95 22.61 1.39
C ALA A 191 6.33 21.36 0.74
N ASP A 192 6.87 20.16 1.02
CA ASP A 192 6.27 18.89 0.57
C ASP A 192 4.86 18.70 1.14
N ALA A 193 4.71 18.95 2.45
CA ALA A 193 3.41 18.89 3.12
C ALA A 193 2.39 19.89 2.53
N ASN A 194 2.82 21.10 2.18
CA ASN A 194 1.98 22.10 1.51
C ASN A 194 1.63 21.70 0.08
N ALA A 195 2.58 21.18 -0.70
CA ALA A 195 2.35 20.71 -2.06
C ALA A 195 1.31 19.59 -2.09
N TYR A 196 1.39 18.65 -1.15
CA TYR A 196 0.39 17.60 -0.99
C TYR A 196 -1.00 18.17 -0.63
N ARG A 197 -1.08 19.11 0.33
CA ARG A 197 -2.34 19.80 0.66
C ARG A 197 -2.93 20.47 -0.57
N ASP A 198 -2.13 21.23 -1.30
CA ASP A 198 -2.59 22.03 -2.43
C ASP A 198 -3.07 21.11 -3.55
N TYR A 199 -2.35 20.02 -3.85
CA TYR A 199 -2.84 18.98 -4.76
C TYR A 199 -4.19 18.40 -4.33
N LEU A 200 -4.38 18.07 -3.04
CA LEU A 200 -5.66 17.57 -2.55
C LEU A 200 -6.80 18.59 -2.67
N LEU A 201 -6.52 19.88 -2.44
CA LEU A 201 -7.51 20.97 -2.53
C LEU A 201 -8.03 21.19 -3.96
N HIS A 202 -7.29 20.79 -4.99
CA HIS A 202 -7.79 20.87 -6.38
C HIS A 202 -8.92 19.86 -6.67
N ARG A 203 -9.09 18.83 -5.84
CA ARG A 203 -10.02 17.73 -6.13
C ARG A 203 -10.98 17.39 -5.00
N LEU A 204 -10.67 17.78 -3.77
CA LEU A 204 -11.46 17.43 -2.59
C LEU A 204 -11.92 18.68 -1.84
N ALA A 205 -13.12 18.61 -1.29
CA ALA A 205 -13.61 19.63 -0.35
C ALA A 205 -12.67 19.77 0.86
N PRO A 206 -12.55 20.96 1.48
CA PRO A 206 -11.61 21.22 2.58
C PRO A 206 -11.69 20.21 3.74
N ASN A 207 -12.89 19.84 4.17
CA ASN A 207 -13.09 18.85 5.24
C ASN A 207 -12.58 17.45 4.83
N SER A 208 -12.68 17.08 3.56
CA SER A 208 -12.12 15.82 3.03
C SER A 208 -10.59 15.87 2.96
N VAL A 209 -10.00 17.02 2.63
CA VAL A 209 -8.54 17.24 2.69
C VAL A 209 -8.04 17.09 4.13
N LEU A 210 -8.71 17.74 5.09
CA LEU A 210 -8.37 17.66 6.51
C LEU A 210 -8.37 16.22 7.01
N ARG A 211 -9.43 15.45 6.68
CA ARG A 211 -9.49 14.02 7.04
C ARG A 211 -8.35 13.23 6.40
N THR A 212 -8.00 13.51 5.15
CA THR A 212 -6.95 12.77 4.43
C THR A 212 -5.57 13.04 5.03
N ILE A 213 -5.24 14.32 5.24
CA ILE A 213 -3.99 14.74 5.91
C ILE A 213 -3.94 14.22 7.35
N GLY A 214 -5.07 14.14 8.05
CA GLY A 214 -5.16 13.58 9.39
C GLY A 214 -4.63 12.15 9.50
N VAL A 215 -4.84 11.31 8.47
CA VAL A 215 -4.29 9.94 8.44
C VAL A 215 -2.78 9.95 8.26
N VAL A 216 -2.26 10.75 7.34
CA VAL A 216 -0.81 10.90 7.13
C VAL A 216 -0.14 11.39 8.40
N LYS A 217 -0.74 12.38 9.06
CA LYS A 217 -0.28 12.90 10.36
C LYS A 217 -0.24 11.80 11.42
N ALA A 218 -1.32 11.01 11.55
CA ALA A 218 -1.38 9.92 12.53
C ALA A 218 -0.32 8.86 12.27
N ALA A 219 -0.12 8.47 11.02
CA ALA A 219 0.89 7.49 10.62
C ALA A 219 2.32 7.97 10.96
N ILE A 220 2.65 9.22 10.62
CA ILE A 220 3.97 9.78 10.93
C ILE A 220 4.19 9.89 12.45
N ASN A 221 3.18 10.34 13.21
CA ASN A 221 3.30 10.43 14.67
C ASN A 221 3.52 9.06 15.32
N HIS A 222 2.80 8.03 14.85
CA HIS A 222 3.00 6.66 15.33
C HIS A 222 4.45 6.21 15.13
N VAL A 223 4.98 6.40 13.93
CA VAL A 223 6.36 6.01 13.61
C VAL A 223 7.41 6.81 14.38
N ILE A 224 7.20 8.12 14.56
CA ILE A 224 8.10 8.96 15.36
C ILE A 224 8.20 8.44 16.79
N ILE A 225 7.08 8.07 17.41
CA ILE A 225 7.05 7.55 18.78
C ILE A 225 7.66 6.15 18.84
N GLU A 226 7.25 5.25 17.94
CA GLU A 226 7.65 3.84 17.97
C GLU A 226 9.15 3.64 17.70
N ASN A 227 9.74 4.50 16.87
CA ASN A 227 11.15 4.42 16.51
C ASN A 227 12.00 5.46 17.23
N ASP A 228 11.44 6.15 18.24
CA ASP A 228 12.10 7.21 19.02
C ASP A 228 12.84 8.24 18.14
N LEU A 229 12.18 8.70 17.06
CA LEU A 229 12.78 9.59 16.09
C LEU A 229 12.76 11.04 16.61
N ASP A 230 13.92 11.66 16.74
CA ASP A 230 14.03 13.08 17.12
C ASP A 230 13.74 14.01 15.92
N GLN A 231 12.48 14.03 15.48
CA GLN A 231 12.02 14.92 14.41
C GLN A 231 10.58 15.36 14.59
N ARG A 232 10.26 16.55 14.08
CA ARG A 232 8.89 17.07 14.05
C ARG A 232 8.09 16.49 12.89
N ASN A 233 6.80 16.26 13.10
CA ASN A 233 5.89 15.92 12.01
C ASN A 233 5.57 17.15 11.13
N VAL A 234 6.04 17.15 9.89
CA VAL A 234 5.82 18.27 8.95
C VAL A 234 4.38 18.41 8.44
N PHE A 235 3.51 17.43 8.69
CA PHE A 235 2.07 17.52 8.45
C PHE A 235 1.29 18.06 9.66
N GLN A 236 1.97 18.30 10.79
CA GLN A 236 1.35 18.89 11.98
C GLN A 236 0.97 20.35 11.76
N GLY A 237 -0.29 20.72 12.02
CA GLY A 237 -0.73 22.12 11.96
C GLY A 237 -0.76 22.72 10.55
N ILE A 238 -0.95 21.90 9.52
CA ILE A 238 -1.27 22.39 8.17
C ILE A 238 -2.59 23.16 8.24
N LYS A 239 -2.58 24.42 7.83
CA LYS A 239 -3.78 25.24 7.71
C LYS A 239 -4.50 24.91 6.41
N ILE A 240 -5.80 24.61 6.50
CA ILE A 240 -6.69 24.36 5.36
C ILE A 240 -7.85 25.35 5.50
N LYS A 241 -8.02 26.25 4.53
CA LYS A 241 -9.12 27.23 4.57
C LYS A 241 -10.44 26.55 4.18
N GLY A 242 -11.55 26.99 4.77
CA GLY A 242 -12.89 26.45 4.49
C GLY A 242 -13.21 25.13 5.21
N THR A 243 -12.44 24.74 6.22
CA THR A 243 -12.76 23.61 7.10
C THR A 243 -13.70 24.04 8.22
N GLY A 244 -14.60 23.16 8.62
CA GLY A 244 -15.67 23.43 9.59
C GLY A 244 -17.04 23.08 9.01
N ALA A 245 -18.05 23.02 9.87
CA ALA A 245 -19.43 22.96 9.41
C ALA A 245 -19.80 24.35 8.86
N SER A 246 -20.12 24.44 7.57
CA SER A 246 -20.87 25.59 7.07
C SER A 246 -22.28 25.51 7.63
N LYS A 247 -22.87 26.64 8.03
CA LYS A 247 -24.24 26.72 8.56
C LYS A 247 -25.27 26.14 7.58
N ASP A 248 -24.92 26.07 6.29
CA ASP A 248 -25.79 25.66 5.19
C ASP A 248 -25.53 24.24 4.66
N ASP A 249 -24.54 23.50 5.18
CA ASP A 249 -24.13 22.20 4.60
C ASP A 249 -25.12 21.04 4.88
N ARG A 250 -26.04 21.21 5.84
CA ARG A 250 -26.98 20.16 6.29
C ARG A 250 -28.31 20.75 6.75
N LEU A 251 -29.03 21.39 5.83
CA LEU A 251 -30.41 21.82 6.11
C LEU A 251 -31.29 20.59 6.32
N SER A 252 -32.03 20.56 7.41
CA SER A 252 -33.06 19.57 7.65
C SER A 252 -34.18 19.73 6.63
N MET A 253 -34.76 18.63 6.18
CA MET A 253 -35.98 18.67 5.40
C MET A 253 -37.14 19.14 6.28
N SER A 254 -37.97 20.03 5.76
CA SER A 254 -39.22 20.42 6.42
C SER A 254 -40.32 19.37 6.18
N ASP A 255 -41.30 19.31 7.07
CA ASP A 255 -42.46 18.40 6.95
C ASP A 255 -43.18 18.56 5.61
N SER A 256 -43.25 19.80 5.09
CA SER A 256 -43.84 20.08 3.78
C SER A 256 -43.07 19.45 2.61
N GLN A 257 -41.73 19.42 2.70
CA GLN A 257 -40.88 18.78 1.69
C GLN A 257 -40.96 17.25 1.80
N MET A 258 -41.06 16.71 3.02
CA MET A 258 -41.28 15.28 3.25
C MET A 258 -42.63 14.82 2.67
N ALA A 259 -43.70 15.57 2.92
CA ALA A 259 -45.01 15.30 2.36
C ALA A 259 -45.04 15.39 0.82
N MET A 260 -44.25 16.29 0.22
CA MET A 260 -44.10 16.40 -1.23
C MET A 260 -43.38 15.20 -1.86
N LEU A 261 -42.42 14.60 -1.15
CA LEU A 261 -41.64 13.46 -1.66
C LEU A 261 -42.36 12.13 -1.54
N LEU A 262 -43.26 11.96 -0.57
CA LEU A 262 -43.93 10.69 -0.30
C LEU A 262 -44.63 10.08 -1.54
N PRO A 263 -45.37 10.86 -2.37
CA PRO A 263 -45.98 10.34 -3.59
C PRO A 263 -44.99 9.78 -4.62
N ALA A 264 -43.75 10.27 -4.65
CA ALA A 264 -42.73 9.81 -5.59
C ALA A 264 -42.26 8.37 -5.32
N TYR A 265 -42.52 7.85 -4.11
CA TYR A 265 -42.15 6.49 -3.71
C TYR A 265 -43.32 5.50 -3.71
N GLU A 266 -44.57 5.96 -3.87
CA GLU A 266 -45.78 5.11 -3.81
C GLU A 266 -45.79 3.96 -4.81
N SER A 267 -45.16 4.14 -5.98
CA SER A 267 -45.07 3.09 -7.01
C SER A 267 -44.11 1.95 -6.65
N ASN A 268 -43.31 2.09 -5.59
CA ASN A 268 -42.36 1.07 -5.14
C ASN A 268 -42.50 0.84 -3.62
N PRO A 269 -43.18 -0.25 -3.19
CA PRO A 269 -43.42 -0.53 -1.78
C PRO A 269 -42.16 -0.60 -0.92
N LEU A 270 -41.04 -1.09 -1.47
CA LEU A 270 -39.78 -1.16 -0.74
C LEU A 270 -39.18 0.23 -0.52
N ALA A 271 -39.17 1.07 -1.57
CA ALA A 271 -38.65 2.44 -1.47
C ALA A 271 -39.50 3.30 -0.53
N GLN A 272 -40.82 3.12 -0.57
CA GLN A 272 -41.75 3.78 0.34
C GLN A 272 -41.51 3.36 1.80
N ALA A 273 -41.40 2.06 2.06
CA ALA A 273 -41.12 1.54 3.40
C ALA A 273 -39.78 2.06 3.95
N LEU A 274 -38.73 2.07 3.13
CA LEU A 274 -37.42 2.64 3.51
C LEU A 274 -37.53 4.13 3.83
N PHE A 275 -38.20 4.91 2.98
CA PHE A 275 -38.35 6.35 3.16
C PHE A 275 -39.08 6.69 4.46
N VAL A 276 -40.24 6.06 4.71
CA VAL A 276 -41.03 6.26 5.94
C VAL A 276 -40.24 5.85 7.17
N THR A 277 -39.62 4.66 7.14
CA THR A 277 -38.85 4.16 8.28
C THR A 277 -37.68 5.09 8.62
N LEU A 278 -36.94 5.60 7.62
CA LEU A 278 -35.83 6.53 7.84
C LEU A 278 -36.30 7.88 8.37
N ALA A 279 -37.43 8.38 7.86
CA ALA A 279 -38.03 9.64 8.28
C ALA A 279 -38.46 9.60 9.75
N ASP A 280 -39.16 8.53 10.14
CA ASP A 280 -39.82 8.44 11.45
C ASP A 280 -38.85 8.01 12.57
N THR A 281 -37.85 7.18 12.25
CA THR A 281 -36.92 6.66 13.25
C THR A 281 -35.64 7.48 13.39
N GLY A 282 -35.25 8.23 12.36
CA GLY A 282 -33.95 8.91 12.30
C GLY A 282 -32.74 7.96 12.25
N ALA A 283 -32.96 6.67 12.00
CA ALA A 283 -31.92 5.67 11.88
C ALA A 283 -31.04 5.91 10.64
N ARG A 284 -29.81 5.37 10.65
CA ARG A 284 -28.95 5.39 9.47
C ARG A 284 -29.47 4.41 8.42
N LEU A 285 -29.27 4.74 7.15
CA LEU A 285 -29.63 3.87 6.02
C LEU A 285 -29.10 2.43 6.18
N ALA A 286 -27.86 2.26 6.63
CA ALA A 286 -27.25 0.95 6.82
C ALA A 286 -27.89 0.14 7.96
N GLU A 287 -28.42 0.82 8.99
CA GLU A 287 -29.12 0.18 10.11
C GLU A 287 -30.49 -0.35 9.65
N ILE A 288 -31.19 0.37 8.78
CA ILE A 288 -32.48 -0.04 8.23
C ILE A 288 -32.35 -1.11 7.14
N VAL A 289 -31.38 -0.99 6.23
CA VAL A 289 -31.18 -1.97 5.15
C VAL A 289 -30.71 -3.34 5.68
N GLY A 290 -30.04 -3.36 6.83
CA GLY A 290 -29.58 -4.59 7.49
C GLY A 290 -30.60 -5.23 8.44
N LEU A 291 -31.81 -4.68 8.56
CA LEU A 291 -32.82 -5.13 9.52
C LEU A 291 -33.41 -6.48 9.09
N GLU A 292 -33.40 -7.47 9.98
CA GLU A 292 -34.03 -8.77 9.74
C GLU A 292 -35.38 -8.89 10.47
N ALA A 293 -36.23 -9.81 10.04
CA ALA A 293 -37.54 -10.05 10.67
C ALA A 293 -37.43 -10.40 12.17
N ARG A 294 -36.31 -11.01 12.60
CA ARG A 294 -36.03 -11.33 14.01
C ARG A 294 -35.71 -10.10 14.86
N ASP A 295 -35.35 -8.99 14.23
CA ASP A 295 -35.01 -7.74 14.91
C ASP A 295 -36.26 -6.88 15.16
N LEU A 296 -37.44 -7.34 14.73
CA LEU A 296 -38.72 -6.65 14.85
C LEU A 296 -39.64 -7.37 15.84
N ASP A 297 -40.14 -6.61 16.81
CA ASP A 297 -41.24 -7.04 17.68
C ASP A 297 -42.47 -6.17 17.36
N LEU A 298 -43.45 -6.78 16.70
CA LEU A 298 -44.69 -6.12 16.29
C LEU A 298 -45.70 -6.02 17.44
N ASP A 299 -45.58 -6.86 18.47
CA ASP A 299 -46.49 -6.86 19.63
C ASP A 299 -46.12 -5.72 20.59
N SER A 300 -44.82 -5.50 20.77
CA SER A 300 -44.27 -4.46 21.63
C SER A 300 -43.83 -3.20 20.86
N CYS A 301 -44.00 -3.19 19.53
CA CYS A 301 -43.67 -2.09 18.62
C CYS A 301 -42.23 -1.55 18.76
N TRP A 302 -41.22 -2.44 18.80
CA TRP A 302 -39.81 -2.03 18.81
C TRP A 302 -38.98 -2.75 17.75
N ALA A 303 -37.86 -2.13 17.37
CA ALA A 303 -36.88 -2.66 16.43
C ALA A 303 -35.46 -2.60 17.04
N LEU A 304 -34.70 -3.69 16.94
CA LEU A 304 -33.30 -3.75 17.36
C LEU A 304 -32.38 -3.33 16.21
N LEU A 305 -31.78 -2.15 16.32
CA LEU A 305 -30.81 -1.67 15.34
C LEU A 305 -29.39 -2.09 15.73
N HIS A 306 -28.78 -2.92 14.89
CA HIS A 306 -27.38 -3.29 15.06
C HIS A 306 -26.48 -2.17 14.53
N LYS A 307 -25.48 -1.76 15.33
CA LYS A 307 -24.46 -0.82 14.84
C LYS A 307 -23.68 -1.49 13.73
N SER A 308 -23.71 -0.89 12.54
CA SER A 308 -22.80 -1.25 11.46
C SER A 308 -21.37 -0.99 11.94
N GLY A 309 -20.52 -2.02 11.97
CA GLY A 309 -19.09 -1.91 12.24
C GLY A 309 -18.35 -1.13 11.16
#